data_AF-A0A5C5SIA0-F1
#
_entry.id   AF-A0A5C5SIA0-F1
#
_cell.length_a   1.000
_cell.length_b   1.000
_cell.length_c   1.000
_cell.angle_alpha   90.00
_cell.angle_beta   90.00
_cell.angle_gamma   90.00
#
_symmetry.space_group_name_H-M   'P 1'
#
loop_
_entity.id
_entity.type
_entity.pdbx_description
1 polymer ?
#
loop_
_entity_poly.entity_id
_entity_poly.type
_entity_poly.pdbx_seq_one_letter_code
_entity_poly.pdbx_strand_id
1 'polypeptide(L)'
;MIVNALFDHYYSIKRKRGYEVIGWQWIILFLTTIIAMGIVGGFLITTGEWSLSIIFLLLFIILKIISRKTDIILEKAAVAGTPKAKELILKFLQTEFNFKKNIAFIELSNQLQLKADESKKTFNFTPQINMILPVFILLLSLTVQSSPNTLPDVIALAVLVLIVSLSINPAINTFSDIFLNSKYEKIMELAILVREIYLDELAKENYVNDKPHETVQIIKIEAFSQNYNN
;
A
#
# COMPACT_ATOMS: atom_id res chain seq x y z
N MET A 1 16.80 -16.04 13.98
CA MET A 1 16.88 -17.40 13.40
C MET A 1 15.49 -17.93 13.03
N ILE A 2 14.52 -17.94 13.95
CA ILE A 2 13.12 -18.39 13.73
C ILE A 2 12.43 -17.65 12.57
N VAL A 3 12.51 -16.32 12.55
CA VAL A 3 11.90 -15.48 11.49
C VAL A 3 12.42 -15.83 10.09
N ASN A 4 13.70 -16.14 9.93
CA ASN A 4 14.27 -16.53 8.64
C ASN A 4 13.81 -17.93 8.24
N ALA A 5 13.85 -18.89 9.17
CA ALA A 5 13.40 -20.27 8.90
C ALA A 5 11.90 -20.34 8.56
N LEU A 6 11.06 -19.59 9.27
CA LEU A 6 9.63 -19.49 8.98
C LEU A 6 9.39 -18.80 7.63
N PHE A 7 10.14 -17.74 7.34
CA PHE A 7 10.06 -17.07 6.05
C PHE A 7 10.45 -18.01 4.91
N ASP A 8 11.56 -18.74 5.02
CA ASP A 8 12.04 -19.67 3.99
C ASP A 8 11.07 -20.84 3.79
N HIS A 9 10.50 -21.38 4.88
CA HIS A 9 9.47 -22.42 4.81
C HIS A 9 8.20 -21.90 4.12
N TYR A 10 7.73 -20.72 4.49
CA TYR A 10 6.58 -20.07 3.87
C TYR A 10 6.85 -19.70 2.40
N TYR A 11 8.08 -19.36 2.05
CA TYR A 11 8.49 -19.00 0.68
C TYR A 11 8.51 -20.18 -0.29
N SER A 12 8.71 -21.40 0.22
CA SER A 12 8.64 -22.63 -0.59
C SER A 12 7.25 -22.86 -1.20
N ILE A 13 6.22 -22.27 -0.59
CA ILE A 13 4.85 -22.29 -1.10
C ILE A 13 4.74 -21.15 -2.14
N LYS A 14 4.67 -21.50 -3.43
CA LYS A 14 4.58 -20.54 -4.55
C LYS A 14 3.40 -19.57 -4.40
N ARG A 15 3.62 -18.45 -3.71
CA ARG A 15 2.66 -17.35 -3.57
C ARG A 15 2.78 -16.39 -4.75
N LYS A 16 1.60 -15.93 -5.20
CA LYS A 16 1.44 -15.00 -6.30
C LYS A 16 2.10 -13.65 -5.99
N ARG A 17 2.72 -13.01 -6.99
CA ARG A 17 3.28 -11.65 -6.87
C ARG A 17 2.17 -10.59 -6.94
N GLY A 18 2.44 -9.35 -6.50
CA GLY A 18 1.47 -8.24 -6.53
C GLY A 18 0.74 -8.11 -7.88
N TYR A 19 1.47 -8.10 -9.00
CA TYR A 19 0.88 -8.08 -10.34
C TYR A 19 -0.05 -9.28 -10.67
N GLU A 20 0.21 -10.45 -10.09
CA GLU A 20 -0.61 -11.66 -10.27
C GLU A 20 -1.87 -11.63 -9.40
N VAL A 21 -1.83 -10.90 -8.29
CA VAL A 21 -2.95 -10.69 -7.36
C VAL A 21 -3.89 -9.61 -7.88
N ILE A 22 -3.32 -8.50 -8.36
CA ILE A 22 -4.05 -7.33 -8.85
C ILE A 22 -4.76 -7.62 -10.18
N GLY A 23 -4.12 -8.41 -11.04
CA GLY A 23 -4.66 -8.81 -12.33
C GLY A 23 -4.34 -7.84 -13.47
N TRP A 24 -4.30 -8.40 -14.68
CA TRP A 24 -3.82 -7.71 -15.89
C TRP A 24 -4.63 -6.43 -16.24
N GLN A 25 -5.92 -6.41 -15.92
CA GLN A 25 -6.82 -5.29 -16.21
C GLN A 25 -6.36 -3.99 -15.53
N TRP A 26 -6.02 -4.05 -14.24
CA TRP A 26 -5.58 -2.87 -13.48
C TRP A 26 -4.15 -2.45 -13.84
N ILE A 27 -3.29 -3.40 -14.20
CA ILE A 27 -1.93 -3.12 -14.68
C ILE A 27 -1.98 -2.38 -16.02
N ILE A 28 -2.81 -2.84 -16.96
CA ILE A 28 -3.02 -2.12 -18.23
C ILE A 28 -3.55 -0.72 -17.95
N LEU A 29 -4.60 -0.60 -17.12
CA LEU A 29 -5.21 0.68 -16.80
C LEU A 29 -4.19 1.66 -16.19
N PHE A 30 -3.33 1.17 -15.30
CA PHE A 30 -2.24 1.95 -14.72
C PHE A 30 -1.24 2.41 -15.78
N LEU A 31 -0.74 1.49 -16.60
CA LEU A 31 0.24 1.81 -17.65
C LEU A 31 -0.32 2.77 -18.69
N THR A 32 -1.56 2.56 -19.15
CA THR A 32 -2.20 3.45 -20.12
C THR A 32 -2.47 4.83 -19.52
N THR A 33 -2.84 4.93 -18.24
CA THR A 33 -3.01 6.21 -17.55
C THR A 33 -1.68 6.98 -17.46
N ILE A 34 -0.59 6.30 -17.09
CA ILE A 34 0.75 6.90 -17.03
C ILE A 34 1.18 7.41 -18.42
N ILE A 35 1.02 6.59 -19.46
CA ILE A 35 1.36 6.96 -20.84
C ILE A 35 0.51 8.15 -21.30
N ALA A 36 -0.80 8.12 -21.04
CA ALA A 36 -1.71 9.22 -21.38
C ALA A 36 -1.33 10.51 -20.65
N MET A 37 -0.95 10.45 -19.36
CA MET A 37 -0.44 11.61 -18.64
C MET A 37 0.83 12.16 -19.29
N GLY A 38 1.76 11.29 -19.72
CA GLY A 38 2.96 11.71 -20.43
C GLY A 38 2.65 12.41 -21.76
N ILE A 39 1.72 11.86 -22.55
CA ILE A 39 1.30 12.44 -23.83
C ILE A 39 0.61 13.80 -23.61
N VAL A 40 -0.41 13.85 -22.75
CA VAL A 40 -1.15 15.09 -22.46
C VAL A 40 -0.23 16.15 -21.85
N GLY A 41 0.67 15.76 -20.95
CA GLY A 41 1.69 16.64 -20.38
C GLY A 41 2.66 17.19 -21.45
N GLY A 42 3.11 16.33 -22.38
CA GLY A 42 3.92 16.76 -23.51
C GLY A 42 3.20 17.75 -24.42
N PHE A 43 1.94 17.46 -24.77
CA PHE A 43 1.11 18.37 -25.56
C PHE A 43 0.91 19.71 -24.87
N LEU A 44 0.57 19.72 -23.57
CA LEU A 44 0.45 20.94 -22.76
C LEU A 44 1.69 21.83 -22.84
N ILE A 45 2.89 21.24 -22.80
CA ILE A 45 4.15 21.98 -22.92
C ILE A 45 4.36 22.52 -24.34
N THR A 46 4.04 21.74 -25.37
CA THR A 46 4.33 22.10 -26.77
C THR A 46 3.34 23.06 -27.41
N THR A 47 2.04 22.93 -27.12
CA THR A 47 0.99 23.73 -27.76
C THR A 47 0.51 24.88 -26.91
N GLY A 48 0.73 24.83 -25.59
CA GLY A 48 0.16 25.79 -24.65
C GLY A 48 -1.37 25.73 -24.58
N GLU A 49 -2.01 24.66 -25.08
CA GLU A 49 -3.47 24.53 -25.05
C GLU A 49 -3.99 24.15 -23.66
N TRP A 50 -4.42 25.17 -22.93
CA TRP A 50 -4.89 25.09 -21.55
C TRP A 50 -6.12 24.23 -21.30
N SER A 51 -6.95 24.03 -22.32
CA SER A 51 -8.09 23.11 -22.26
C SER A 51 -7.67 21.68 -21.91
N LEU A 52 -6.43 21.29 -22.24
CA LEU A 52 -5.85 19.98 -21.91
C LEU A 52 -5.53 19.82 -20.42
N SER A 53 -5.47 20.91 -19.64
CA SER A 53 -5.21 20.86 -18.19
C SER A 53 -6.32 20.11 -17.44
N ILE A 54 -7.57 20.23 -17.91
CA ILE A 54 -8.73 19.51 -17.36
C ILE A 54 -8.57 18.01 -17.59
N ILE A 55 -8.10 17.61 -18.77
CA ILE A 55 -7.84 16.20 -19.12
C ILE A 55 -6.71 15.66 -18.22
N PHE A 56 -5.65 16.44 -18.02
CA PHE A 56 -4.55 16.06 -17.14
C PHE A 56 -5.00 15.85 -15.68
N LEU A 57 -5.86 16.74 -15.17
CA LEU A 57 -6.47 16.61 -13.84
C LEU A 57 -7.32 15.34 -13.72
N LEU A 58 -8.13 15.02 -14.74
CA LEU A 58 -8.93 13.81 -14.77
C LEU A 58 -8.06 12.54 -14.74
N LEU A 59 -6.97 12.52 -15.52
CA LEU A 59 -6.01 11.42 -15.51
C LEU A 59 -5.34 11.23 -14.14
N PHE A 60 -5.00 12.34 -13.46
CA PHE A 60 -4.49 12.29 -12.10
C PHE A 60 -5.49 11.70 -11.10
N ILE A 61 -6.77 12.07 -11.19
CA ILE A 61 -7.84 11.50 -10.35
C ILE A 61 -7.97 9.99 -10.61
N ILE A 62 -7.93 9.56 -11.87
CA ILE A 62 -7.95 8.13 -12.23
C ILE A 62 -6.76 7.40 -11.60
N LEU A 63 -5.55 7.97 -11.66
CA LEU A 63 -4.37 7.39 -11.04
C LEU A 63 -4.54 7.20 -9.51
N LYS A 64 -5.11 8.19 -8.82
CA LYS A 64 -5.45 8.09 -7.39
C LYS A 64 -6.45 6.97 -7.12
N ILE A 65 -7.46 6.78 -7.97
CA ILE A 65 -8.45 5.70 -7.84
C ILE A 65 -7.77 4.34 -8.03
N ILE A 66 -6.87 4.20 -9.02
CA ILE A 66 -6.11 2.97 -9.26
C ILE A 66 -5.25 2.60 -8.06
N SER A 67 -4.53 3.57 -7.49
CA SER A 67 -3.73 3.39 -6.28
C SER A 67 -4.59 2.81 -5.16
N ARG A 68 -5.70 3.49 -4.82
CA ARG A 68 -6.59 3.03 -3.74
C ARG A 68 -7.20 1.66 -4.01
N LYS A 69 -7.56 1.36 -5.27
CA LYS A 69 -8.10 0.04 -5.65
C LYS A 69 -7.06 -1.06 -5.52
N THR A 70 -5.81 -0.76 -5.88
CA THR A 70 -4.68 -1.68 -5.75
C THR A 70 -4.48 -2.07 -4.29
N ASP A 71 -4.48 -1.09 -3.38
CA ASP A 71 -4.37 -1.32 -1.93
C ASP A 71 -5.48 -2.27 -1.43
N ILE A 72 -6.73 -2.01 -1.81
CA ILE A 72 -7.89 -2.82 -1.40
C ILE A 72 -7.80 -4.26 -1.94
N ILE A 73 -7.35 -4.45 -3.18
CA ILE A 73 -7.25 -5.79 -3.78
C ILE A 73 -6.17 -6.60 -3.08
N LEU A 74 -5.01 -5.99 -2.81
CA LEU A 74 -3.91 -6.63 -2.08
C LEU A 74 -4.35 -7.00 -0.66
N GLU A 75 -5.06 -6.11 0.03
CA GLU A 75 -5.62 -6.36 1.37
C GLU A 75 -6.59 -7.56 1.36
N LYS A 76 -7.53 -7.60 0.41
CA LYS A 76 -8.49 -8.71 0.30
C LYS A 76 -7.83 -10.05 -0.01
N ALA A 77 -6.80 -10.05 -0.85
CA ALA A 77 -6.09 -11.28 -1.21
C ALA A 77 -5.30 -11.86 -0.02
N ALA A 78 -4.76 -11.00 0.84
CA ALA A 78 -4.13 -11.42 2.09
C ALA A 78 -5.13 -12.15 3.00
N VAL A 79 -6.37 -11.64 3.12
CA VAL A 79 -7.41 -12.26 3.96
C VAL A 79 -7.88 -13.61 3.41
N ALA A 80 -8.05 -13.78 2.10
CA ALA A 80 -8.61 -15.02 1.53
C ALA A 80 -7.69 -16.25 1.62
N GLY A 81 -6.37 -16.06 1.75
CA GLY A 81 -5.38 -17.14 1.86
C GLY A 81 -5.23 -17.73 3.27
N THR A 82 -5.94 -17.19 4.26
CA THR A 82 -5.67 -17.40 5.69
C THR A 82 -5.88 -18.84 6.22
N PRO A 83 -6.93 -19.61 5.89
CA PRO A 83 -7.25 -20.81 6.69
C PRO A 83 -6.21 -21.94 6.54
N LYS A 84 -5.81 -22.26 5.30
CA LYS A 84 -4.82 -23.30 5.03
C LYS A 84 -3.40 -22.87 5.41
N ALA A 85 -3.10 -21.58 5.26
CA ALA A 85 -1.79 -21.03 5.61
C ALA A 85 -1.57 -21.05 7.14
N LYS A 86 -2.62 -20.76 7.93
CA LYS A 86 -2.59 -20.86 9.39
C LYS A 86 -2.23 -22.26 9.88
N GLU A 87 -2.89 -23.29 9.34
CA GLU A 87 -2.66 -24.67 9.77
C GLU A 87 -1.21 -25.12 9.52
N LEU A 88 -0.65 -24.77 8.36
CA LEU A 88 0.75 -25.07 8.01
C LEU A 88 1.73 -24.33 8.92
N ILE A 89 1.51 -23.04 9.16
CA ILE A 89 2.37 -22.22 10.03
C ILE A 89 2.31 -22.71 11.47
N LEU A 90 1.11 -23.01 11.99
CA LEU A 90 0.91 -23.54 13.33
C LEU A 90 1.66 -24.86 13.51
N LYS A 91 1.49 -25.80 12.56
CA LYS A 91 2.18 -27.10 12.60
C LYS A 91 3.70 -26.94 12.57
N PHE A 92 4.22 -26.05 11.71
CA PHE A 92 5.66 -25.77 11.65
C PHE A 92 6.19 -25.19 12.97
N LEU A 93 5.53 -24.18 13.53
CA LEU A 93 5.93 -23.55 14.79
C LEU A 93 5.87 -24.50 15.99
N GLN A 94 4.88 -25.39 16.03
CA GLN A 94 4.77 -26.41 17.08
C GLN A 94 5.80 -27.53 16.92
N THR A 95 6.08 -27.97 15.68
CA THR A 95 6.96 -29.13 15.42
C THR A 95 8.44 -28.75 15.51
N GLU A 96 8.85 -27.63 14.91
CA GLU A 96 10.26 -27.25 14.78
C GLU A 96 10.75 -26.37 15.95
N PHE A 97 9.87 -25.57 16.54
CA PHE A 97 10.24 -24.60 17.57
C PHE A 97 9.51 -24.79 18.91
N ASN A 98 8.67 -25.83 19.03
CA ASN A 98 7.96 -26.19 20.25
C ASN A 98 7.17 -25.01 20.86
N PHE A 99 6.56 -24.19 20.00
CA PHE A 99 5.70 -23.08 20.43
C PHE A 99 4.46 -23.64 21.14
N LYS A 100 4.48 -23.59 22.48
CA LYS A 100 3.39 -24.05 23.35
C LYS A 100 2.68 -22.94 24.13
N LYS A 101 3.19 -21.70 24.07
CA LYS A 101 2.70 -20.58 24.87
C LYS A 101 2.21 -19.44 23.97
N ASN A 102 1.03 -18.91 24.30
CA ASN A 102 0.37 -17.83 23.60
C ASN A 102 1.24 -16.56 23.44
N ILE A 103 2.05 -16.21 24.44
CA ILE A 103 2.94 -15.03 24.41
C ILE A 103 4.02 -15.13 23.31
N ALA A 104 4.50 -16.33 23.00
CA ALA A 104 5.57 -16.50 21.99
C ALA A 104 5.07 -16.15 20.57
N PHE A 105 3.79 -16.41 20.27
CA PHE A 105 3.17 -16.05 19.00
C PHE A 105 3.06 -14.53 18.84
N ILE A 106 2.69 -13.81 19.90
CA ILE A 106 2.57 -12.34 19.83
C ILE A 106 3.94 -11.69 19.60
N GLU A 107 4.97 -12.17 20.28
CA GLU A 107 6.33 -11.67 20.14
C GLU A 107 6.88 -11.96 18.73
N LEU A 108 6.63 -13.16 18.20
CA LEU A 108 6.98 -13.53 16.84
C LEU A 108 6.25 -12.66 15.79
N SER A 109 4.96 -12.40 15.99
CA SER A 109 4.17 -11.52 15.13
C SER A 109 4.77 -10.11 15.09
N ASN A 110 5.12 -9.55 16.26
CA ASN A 110 5.71 -8.21 16.34
C ASN A 110 7.08 -8.16 15.63
N GLN A 111 7.92 -9.18 15.82
CA GLN A 111 9.21 -9.27 15.13
C GLN A 111 9.05 -9.40 13.61
N LEU A 112 8.03 -10.13 13.15
CA LEU A 112 7.69 -10.23 11.73
C LEU A 112 7.18 -8.90 11.18
N GLN A 113 6.35 -8.18 11.94
CA GLN A 113 5.83 -6.89 11.53
C GLN A 113 6.95 -5.84 11.39
N LEU A 114 7.85 -5.76 12.38
CA LEU A 114 9.03 -4.89 12.31
C LEU A 114 9.88 -5.20 11.09
N LYS A 115 10.13 -6.49 10.82
CA LYS A 115 10.92 -6.90 9.66
C LYS A 115 10.19 -6.67 8.33
N ALA A 116 8.86 -6.74 8.33
CA ALA A 116 8.05 -6.36 7.17
C ALA A 116 8.25 -4.88 6.90
N ASP A 117 8.06 -4.03 7.91
CA ASP A 117 8.19 -2.57 7.79
C ASP A 117 9.59 -2.16 7.29
N GLU A 118 10.66 -2.79 7.79
CA GLU A 118 12.03 -2.60 7.28
C GLU A 118 12.20 -2.96 5.79
N SER A 119 11.41 -3.91 5.30
CA SER A 119 11.47 -4.39 3.92
C SER A 119 10.58 -3.60 2.96
N LYS A 120 9.71 -2.72 3.48
CA LYS A 120 8.79 -1.92 2.68
C LYS A 120 9.54 -0.80 1.98
N LYS A 121 9.46 -0.75 0.65
CA LYS A 121 9.94 0.40 -0.12
C LYS A 121 8.79 1.39 -0.24
N THR A 122 8.86 2.45 0.56
CA THR A 122 7.98 3.62 0.42
C THR A 122 8.80 4.80 -0.06
N PHE A 123 8.19 5.59 -0.93
CA PHE A 123 8.79 6.79 -1.45
C PHE A 123 7.95 7.99 -0.99
N ASN A 124 8.59 8.90 -0.28
CA ASN A 124 7.99 10.16 0.12
C ASN A 124 8.82 11.31 -0.45
N PHE A 125 8.41 11.81 -1.62
CA PHE A 125 9.03 12.94 -2.29
C PHE A 125 8.51 14.30 -1.78
N THR A 126 7.60 14.32 -0.80
CA THR A 126 6.99 15.56 -0.28
C THR A 126 8.04 16.55 0.24
N PRO A 127 9.05 16.15 1.04
CA PRO A 127 10.08 17.08 1.50
C PRO A 127 10.89 17.69 0.35
N GLN A 128 11.24 16.90 -0.66
CA GLN A 128 12.01 17.33 -1.82
C GLN A 128 11.18 18.29 -2.69
N ILE A 129 9.90 17.99 -2.91
CA ILE A 129 8.96 18.85 -3.62
C ILE A 129 8.82 20.18 -2.87
N ASN A 130 8.61 20.15 -1.55
CA ASN A 130 8.47 21.35 -0.72
C ASN A 130 9.72 22.23 -0.72
N MET A 131 10.90 21.65 -0.95
CA MET A 131 12.17 22.39 -1.06
C MET A 131 12.35 23.03 -2.44
N ILE A 132 11.97 22.34 -3.51
CA ILE A 132 12.18 22.79 -4.90
C ILE A 132 11.09 23.77 -5.34
N LEU A 133 9.85 23.57 -4.90
CA LEU A 133 8.68 24.34 -5.35
C LEU A 133 8.82 25.86 -5.10
N PRO A 134 9.31 26.35 -3.95
CA PRO A 134 9.47 27.78 -3.70
C PRO A 134 10.54 28.40 -4.62
N VAL A 135 11.65 27.70 -4.85
CA VAL A 135 12.71 28.15 -5.78
C VAL A 135 12.15 28.25 -7.20
N PHE A 136 11.35 27.26 -7.60
CA PHE A 136 10.70 27.25 -8.90
C PHE A 136 9.71 28.41 -9.06
N ILE A 137 8.87 28.67 -8.06
CA ILE A 137 7.93 29.81 -8.04
C ILE A 137 8.69 31.15 -8.10
N LEU A 138 9.81 31.27 -7.39
CA LEU A 138 10.62 32.49 -7.36
C LEU A 138 11.34 32.75 -8.68
N LEU A 139 11.82 31.72 -9.36
CA LEU A 139 12.36 31.85 -10.72
C LEU A 139 11.26 32.26 -11.71
N LEU A 140 10.07 31.69 -11.59
CA LEU A 140 8.93 32.03 -12.43
C LEU A 140 8.48 33.49 -12.24
N SER A 141 8.44 34.00 -11.01
CA SER A 141 8.05 35.39 -10.74
C SER A 141 9.03 36.42 -11.31
N LEU A 142 10.33 36.10 -11.35
CA LEU A 142 11.36 36.93 -11.98
C LEU A 142 11.20 37.01 -13.51
N THR A 143 10.83 35.90 -14.16
CA THR A 143 10.54 35.87 -15.61
C THR A 143 9.27 36.63 -16.00
N VAL A 144 8.25 36.65 -15.13
CA VAL A 144 6.99 37.38 -15.40
C VAL A 144 7.17 38.90 -15.29
N GLN A 145 7.98 39.36 -14.34
CA GLN A 145 8.28 40.80 -14.19
C GLN A 145 8.92 41.40 -15.45
N SER A 146 9.66 40.60 -16.21
CA SER A 146 10.39 41.04 -17.39
C SER A 146 9.55 41.02 -18.67
N SER A 147 8.43 40.29 -18.71
CA SER A 147 7.48 40.29 -19.83
C SER A 147 6.06 39.94 -19.36
N PRO A 148 5.17 40.93 -19.14
CA PRO A 148 3.81 40.66 -18.65
C PRO A 148 2.98 39.79 -19.60
N ASN A 149 3.30 39.79 -20.90
CA ASN A 149 2.61 39.00 -21.91
C ASN A 149 2.86 37.49 -21.76
N THR A 150 3.89 37.07 -21.02
CA THR A 150 4.20 35.65 -20.74
C THR A 150 3.58 35.16 -19.42
N LEU A 151 2.82 36.01 -18.72
CA LEU A 151 2.18 35.66 -17.45
C LEU A 151 1.30 34.40 -17.55
N PRO A 152 0.45 34.22 -18.60
CA PRO A 152 -0.32 33.00 -18.75
C PRO A 152 0.60 31.77 -18.83
N ASP A 153 1.56 31.74 -19.76
CA ASP A 153 2.43 30.58 -19.98
C ASP A 153 3.23 30.18 -18.74
N VAL A 154 3.63 31.17 -17.93
CA VAL A 154 4.33 30.93 -16.67
C VAL A 154 3.41 30.29 -15.62
N ILE A 155 2.15 30.72 -15.53
CA ILE A 155 1.15 30.08 -14.66
C ILE A 155 0.91 28.62 -15.13
N ALA A 156 1.00 28.33 -16.43
CA ALA A 156 0.84 26.98 -17.00
C ALA A 156 1.89 26.05 -16.48
N LEU A 157 3.12 26.51 -16.63
CA LEU A 157 4.29 25.76 -16.24
C LEU A 157 4.27 25.52 -14.74
N ALA A 158 3.87 26.51 -13.94
CA ALA A 158 3.70 26.36 -12.50
C ALA A 158 2.66 25.28 -12.14
N VAL A 159 1.48 25.33 -12.75
CA VAL A 159 0.39 24.37 -12.52
C VAL A 159 0.84 22.96 -12.94
N LEU A 160 1.47 22.84 -14.11
CA LEU A 160 1.95 21.56 -14.62
C LEU A 160 3.01 20.94 -13.71
N VAL A 161 4.00 21.72 -13.27
CA VAL A 161 5.03 21.29 -12.32
C VAL A 161 4.42 20.87 -10.99
N LEU A 162 3.42 21.60 -10.50
CA LEU A 162 2.72 21.28 -9.26
C LEU A 162 1.95 19.96 -9.38
N ILE A 163 1.20 19.75 -10.47
CA ILE A 163 0.47 18.49 -10.67
C ILE A 163 1.44 17.32 -10.85
N VAL A 164 2.50 17.45 -11.67
CA VAL A 164 3.52 16.40 -11.83
C VAL A 164 4.15 16.05 -10.49
N SER A 165 4.51 17.04 -9.69
CA SER A 165 5.06 16.84 -8.34
C SER A 165 4.11 16.05 -7.44
N LEU A 166 2.82 16.42 -7.42
CA LEU A 166 1.80 15.70 -6.65
C LEU A 166 1.51 14.29 -7.18
N SER A 167 1.77 14.03 -8.48
CA SER A 167 1.52 12.75 -9.16
C SER A 167 2.63 11.73 -8.97
N ILE A 168 3.87 12.19 -8.79
CA ILE A 168 5.04 11.33 -8.65
C ILE A 168 4.93 10.39 -7.44
N ASN A 169 4.49 10.91 -6.29
CA ASN A 169 4.31 10.11 -5.08
C ASN A 169 3.35 8.92 -5.25
N PRO A 170 2.07 9.13 -5.65
CA PRO A 170 1.14 8.03 -5.85
C PRO A 170 1.57 7.08 -6.97
N ALA A 171 2.16 7.59 -8.07
CA ALA A 171 2.65 6.78 -9.17
C ALA A 171 3.76 5.80 -8.73
N ILE A 172 4.78 6.31 -8.04
CA ILE A 172 5.95 5.52 -7.63
C ILE A 172 5.57 4.53 -6.51
N ASN A 173 4.70 4.94 -5.58
CA ASN A 173 4.24 4.01 -4.54
C ASN A 173 3.38 2.89 -5.14
N THR A 174 2.44 3.20 -6.04
CA THR A 174 1.64 2.18 -6.75
C THR A 174 2.54 1.23 -7.55
N PHE A 175 3.54 1.75 -8.25
CA PHE A 175 4.53 0.91 -8.94
C PHE A 175 5.28 0.00 -7.97
N SER A 176 5.69 0.55 -6.83
CA SER A 176 6.42 -0.20 -5.81
C SER A 176 5.57 -1.32 -5.21
N ASP A 177 4.29 -1.06 -4.97
CA ASP A 177 3.36 -2.07 -4.46
C ASP A 177 3.12 -3.18 -5.49
N ILE A 178 2.90 -2.84 -6.76
CA ILE A 178 2.67 -3.83 -7.83
C ILE A 178 3.91 -4.71 -8.07
N PHE A 179 5.12 -4.13 -8.07
CA PHE A 179 6.31 -4.78 -8.62
C PHE A 179 7.46 -5.01 -7.62
N LEU A 180 7.62 -4.17 -6.60
CA LEU A 180 8.83 -4.14 -5.76
C LEU A 180 8.60 -4.66 -4.32
N ASN A 181 7.39 -4.47 -3.77
CA ASN A 181 7.06 -4.75 -2.37
C ASN A 181 6.57 -6.18 -2.11
N SER A 182 6.75 -7.09 -3.05
CA SER A 182 6.39 -8.51 -2.88
C SER A 182 7.01 -9.19 -1.65
N LYS A 183 8.19 -8.72 -1.19
CA LYS A 183 8.82 -9.23 0.05
C LYS A 183 8.09 -8.70 1.29
N TYR A 184 7.79 -7.40 1.32
CA TYR A 184 7.00 -6.77 2.38
C TYR A 184 5.64 -7.46 2.53
N GLU A 185 4.90 -7.63 1.42
CA GLU A 185 3.58 -8.26 1.41
C GLU A 185 3.62 -9.66 2.04
N LYS A 186 4.64 -10.46 1.70
CA LYS A 186 4.78 -11.83 2.22
C LYS A 186 5.13 -11.87 3.71
N ILE A 187 6.03 -10.99 4.19
CA ILE A 187 6.40 -10.96 5.61
C ILE A 187 5.22 -10.41 6.44
N MET A 188 4.54 -9.39 5.93
CA MET A 188 3.36 -8.81 6.58
C MET A 188 2.22 -9.83 6.67
N GLU A 189 1.96 -10.58 5.59
CA GLU A 189 0.99 -11.67 5.61
C GLU A 189 1.34 -12.72 6.67
N LEU A 190 2.62 -13.10 6.77
CA LEU A 190 3.09 -14.03 7.80
C LEU A 190 2.88 -13.50 9.21
N ALA A 191 3.13 -12.20 9.44
CA ALA A 191 2.89 -11.54 10.73
C ALA A 191 1.39 -11.61 11.10
N ILE A 192 0.50 -11.28 10.16
CA ILE A 192 -0.95 -11.34 10.34
C ILE A 192 -1.39 -12.78 10.66
N LEU A 193 -0.89 -13.77 9.93
CA LEU A 193 -1.23 -15.18 10.16
C LEU A 193 -0.81 -15.66 11.55
N VAL A 194 0.40 -15.31 11.99
CA VAL A 194 0.89 -15.65 13.33
C VAL A 194 0.06 -14.96 14.42
N ARG A 195 -0.35 -13.70 14.21
CA ARG A 195 -1.22 -12.97 15.12
C ARG A 195 -2.62 -13.57 15.20
N GLU A 196 -3.19 -13.96 14.06
CA GLU A 196 -4.50 -14.60 14.04
C GLU A 196 -4.46 -15.98 14.69
N ILE A 197 -3.39 -16.77 14.50
CA ILE A 197 -3.18 -18.03 15.22
C ILE A 197 -3.20 -17.81 16.74
N TYR A 198 -2.52 -16.75 17.23
CA TYR A 198 -2.57 -16.38 18.65
C TYR A 198 -4.00 -16.09 19.14
N LEU A 199 -4.78 -15.32 18.37
CA LEU A 199 -6.17 -15.02 18.72
C LEU A 199 -7.04 -16.28 18.74
N ASP A 200 -6.83 -17.17 17.77
CA ASP A 200 -7.55 -18.45 17.67
C ASP A 200 -7.22 -19.37 18.85
N GLU A 201 -5.95 -19.45 19.28
CA GLU A 201 -5.52 -20.24 20.45
C GLU A 201 -6.00 -19.62 21.78
N LEU A 202 -5.95 -18.30 21.94
CA LEU A 202 -6.57 -17.61 23.09
C LEU A 202 -8.08 -17.87 23.18
N ALA A 203 -8.78 -17.82 22.05
CA ALA A 203 -10.22 -18.08 22.04
C ALA A 203 -10.52 -19.52 22.49
N LYS A 204 -9.70 -20.50 22.09
CA LYS A 204 -9.80 -21.89 22.56
C LYS A 204 -9.53 -22.01 24.07
N GLU A 205 -8.49 -21.35 24.58
CA GLU A 205 -8.17 -21.36 26.02
C GLU A 205 -9.29 -20.77 26.87
N ASN A 206 -9.91 -19.68 26.41
CA ASN A 206 -11.06 -19.06 27.09
C ASN A 206 -12.34 -19.92 26.98
N TYR A 207 -12.56 -20.59 25.84
CA TYR A 207 -13.71 -21.48 25.65
C TYR A 207 -13.63 -22.76 26.48
N VAL A 208 -12.41 -23.27 26.76
CA VAL A 208 -12.19 -24.44 27.61
C VAL A 208 -12.38 -24.12 29.10
N ASN A 209 -12.20 -22.85 29.49
CA ASN A 209 -12.47 -22.39 30.86
C ASN A 209 -13.96 -22.05 31.12
N ASP A 210 -14.78 -21.86 30.08
CA ASP A 210 -16.22 -21.63 30.22
C ASP A 210 -17.03 -22.92 30.03
N LYS A 211 -17.25 -23.65 31.13
CA LYS A 211 -18.49 -24.44 31.28
C LYS A 211 -19.65 -23.48 31.53
N PRO A 212 -20.86 -23.78 31.03
CA PRO A 212 -21.79 -22.79 30.53
C PRO A 212 -22.43 -22.01 31.67
N HIS A 213 -22.20 -20.70 31.71
CA HIS A 213 -23.26 -19.78 32.05
C HIS A 213 -23.41 -18.77 30.92
N GLU A 214 -24.62 -18.77 30.36
CA GLU A 214 -25.14 -17.87 29.34
C GLU A 214 -24.55 -16.46 29.44
N THR A 215 -23.77 -16.02 28.44
CA THR A 215 -23.80 -14.67 27.83
C THR A 215 -22.59 -14.44 26.92
N VAL A 216 -22.55 -15.07 25.74
CA VAL A 216 -21.63 -14.63 24.67
C VAL A 216 -22.36 -14.56 23.34
N GLN A 217 -23.21 -13.55 23.18
CA GLN A 217 -23.67 -13.09 21.87
C GLN A 217 -23.34 -11.61 21.59
N ILE A 218 -22.62 -10.91 22.47
CA ILE A 218 -22.47 -9.46 22.38
C ILE A 218 -21.00 -9.02 22.37
N ILE A 219 -20.15 -9.61 21.51
CA ILE A 219 -18.84 -8.99 21.18
C ILE A 219 -18.51 -9.07 19.67
N LYS A 220 -19.22 -9.90 18.90
CA LYS A 220 -18.86 -10.14 17.49
C LYS A 220 -19.35 -9.08 16.49
N ILE A 221 -19.99 -8.00 16.93
CA ILE A 221 -20.54 -6.96 16.03
C ILE A 221 -19.99 -5.54 16.30
N GLU A 222 -19.48 -5.22 17.49
CA GLU A 222 -19.05 -3.83 17.79
C GLU A 222 -17.60 -3.51 17.40
N ALA A 223 -16.70 -4.50 17.30
CA ALA A 223 -15.32 -4.26 16.88
C ALA A 223 -15.16 -3.96 15.37
N PHE A 224 -16.21 -4.18 14.56
CA PHE A 224 -16.22 -3.85 13.13
C PHE A 224 -16.99 -2.56 12.79
N SER A 225 -17.79 -2.00 13.71
CA SER A 225 -18.59 -0.79 13.43
C SER A 225 -17.94 0.51 13.93
N GLN A 226 -17.05 0.47 14.93
CA GLN A 226 -16.43 1.70 15.46
C GLN A 226 -15.22 2.22 14.68
N ASN A 227 -14.71 1.49 13.69
CA ASN A 227 -13.62 1.97 12.81
C ASN A 227 -14.10 2.52 11.46
N TYR A 228 -15.41 2.76 11.29
CA TYR A 228 -15.98 3.37 10.07
C TYR A 228 -16.64 4.72 10.28
N ASN A 229 -16.57 5.31 11.48
CA ASN A 229 -16.93 6.70 11.72
C ASN A 229 -15.80 7.42 12.46
N ASN A 230 -14.73 7.73 11.74
CA ASN A 230 -13.92 8.95 11.87
C ASN A 230 -12.95 9.06 10.70
#